data_AF-K8GCP9-F1
#
_entry.id   AF-K8GCP9-F1
#
_cell.length_a   1.000
_cell.length_b   1.000
_cell.length_c   1.000
_cell.angle_alpha   90.00
_cell.angle_beta   90.00
_cell.angle_gamma   90.00
#
_symmetry.space_group_name_H-M   'P 1'
#
loop_
_entity.id
_entity.type
_entity.pdbx_description
1 polymer ?
#
loop_
_entity_poly.entity_id
_entity_poly.type
_entity_poly.pdbx_seq_one_letter_code
_entity_poly.pdbx_strand_id
1 'polypeptide(L)'
;MTTASPNTKTLMKILIGTAWIDGKIQPEEREYLHRIAQEKGIAEEPDIQPLLYEFRPVPPEECYGWVKQYLGDRPTSESCQQLLEAISGLIYSDGEVATEEAKLLAELQNMEAGNENTSNSVISAIRNLYQRWVAKLD
;
A
#
# COMPACT_ATOMS: atom_id res chain seq x y z
N MET A 1 -3.02 -14.46 20.96
CA MET A 1 -3.01 -14.70 19.50
C MET A 1 -3.94 -13.68 18.89
N THR A 2 -3.42 -12.53 18.47
CA THR A 2 -4.22 -11.46 17.90
C THR A 2 -4.36 -11.77 16.42
N THR A 3 -5.49 -12.37 16.02
CA THR A 3 -5.79 -12.59 14.61
C THR A 3 -5.82 -11.24 13.91
N ALA A 4 -4.92 -11.03 12.94
CA ALA A 4 -4.88 -9.79 12.18
C ALA A 4 -6.22 -9.55 11.47
N SER A 5 -6.67 -8.29 11.47
CA SER A 5 -7.92 -7.93 10.79
C SER A 5 -7.81 -8.24 9.28
N PRO A 6 -8.89 -8.70 8.62
CA PRO A 6 -8.89 -8.94 7.17
C PRO A 6 -8.37 -7.73 6.36
N ASN A 7 -8.58 -6.52 6.87
CA ASN A 7 -8.09 -5.29 6.27
C ASN A 7 -6.56 -5.19 6.33
N THR A 8 -5.91 -5.56 7.43
CA THR A 8 -4.44 -5.49 7.57
C THR A 8 -3.71 -6.35 6.52
N LYS A 9 -4.22 -7.56 6.26
CA LYS A 9 -3.63 -8.45 5.24
C LYS A 9 -3.81 -7.89 3.83
N THR A 10 -4.98 -7.33 3.52
CA THR A 10 -5.25 -6.71 2.22
C THR A 10 -4.35 -5.48 2.00
N LEU A 11 -4.20 -4.62 3.01
CA LEU A 11 -3.30 -3.47 2.94
C LEU A 11 -1.84 -3.89 2.73
N MET A 12 -1.39 -4.95 3.43
CA MET A 12 -0.06 -5.50 3.24
C MET A 12 0.13 -6.05 1.82
N LYS A 13 -0.86 -6.76 1.26
CA LYS A 13 -0.83 -7.22 -0.13
C LYS A 13 -0.72 -6.05 -1.10
N ILE A 14 -1.49 -4.98 -0.90
CA ILE A 14 -1.42 -3.76 -1.72
C ILE A 14 -0.02 -3.14 -1.67
N LEU A 15 0.61 -3.07 -0.49
CA LEU A 15 1.98 -2.57 -0.36
C LEU A 15 3.00 -3.43 -1.11
N ILE A 16 2.96 -4.75 -0.92
CA ILE A 16 3.86 -5.68 -1.62
C ILE A 16 3.64 -5.59 -3.15
N GLY A 17 2.38 -5.56 -3.57
CA GLY A 17 2.03 -5.40 -4.98
C GLY A 17 2.52 -4.09 -5.58
N THR A 18 2.47 -3.00 -4.81
CA THR A 18 2.96 -1.69 -5.23
C THR A 18 4.47 -1.70 -5.42
N ALA A 19 5.22 -2.34 -4.53
CA ALA A 19 6.68 -2.50 -4.65
C ALA A 19 7.08 -3.35 -5.87
N TRP A 20 6.21 -4.26 -6.32
CA TRP A 20 6.43 -5.07 -7.52
C TRP A 20 6.15 -4.36 -8.85
N ILE A 21 5.55 -3.17 -8.85
CA ILE A 21 5.11 -2.50 -10.10
C ILE A 21 6.26 -2.26 -11.07
N ASP A 22 7.45 -1.96 -10.55
CA ASP A 22 8.65 -1.77 -11.38
C ASP A 22 9.31 -3.09 -11.82
N GLY A 23 8.68 -4.23 -11.52
CA GLY A 23 9.17 -5.57 -11.86
C GLY A 23 10.20 -6.13 -10.89
N LYS A 24 10.58 -5.40 -9.83
CA LYS A 24 11.44 -5.87 -8.73
C LYS A 24 11.19 -5.05 -7.48
N ILE A 25 11.28 -5.69 -6.31
CA ILE A 25 11.32 -5.00 -5.02
C ILE A 25 12.76 -4.59 -4.72
N GLN A 26 13.00 -3.33 -4.35
CA GLN A 26 14.33 -2.87 -3.96
C GLN A 26 14.72 -3.43 -2.57
N PRO A 27 16.02 -3.53 -2.24
CA PRO A 27 16.46 -4.05 -0.94
C PRO A 27 15.84 -3.33 0.27
N GLU A 28 15.78 -2.01 0.23
CA GLU A 28 15.27 -1.15 1.30
C GLU A 28 13.75 -1.31 1.44
N GLU A 29 13.07 -1.44 0.30
CA GLU A 29 11.64 -1.74 0.19
C GLU A 29 11.32 -3.11 0.84
N ARG A 30 12.14 -4.13 0.54
CA ARG A 30 12.03 -5.48 1.13
C ARG A 30 12.19 -5.45 2.64
N GLU A 31 13.28 -4.87 3.15
CA GLU A 31 13.54 -4.80 4.59
C GLU A 31 12.38 -4.13 5.33
N TYR A 32 11.85 -3.06 4.74
CA TYR A 32 10.72 -2.34 5.29
C TYR A 32 9.41 -3.15 5.29
N LEU A 33 9.09 -3.86 4.19
CA LEU A 33 7.93 -4.74 4.12
C LEU A 33 8.01 -5.87 5.17
N HIS A 34 9.20 -6.46 5.34
CA HIS A 34 9.43 -7.47 6.38
C HIS A 34 9.21 -6.89 7.78
N ARG A 35 9.73 -5.68 8.03
CA ARG A 35 9.54 -5.00 9.32
C ARG A 35 8.06 -4.76 9.62
N ILE A 36 7.29 -4.18 8.69
CA ILE A 36 5.84 -3.96 8.89
C ILE A 36 5.15 -5.30 9.15
N ALA A 37 5.41 -6.32 8.34
CA ALA A 37 4.75 -7.61 8.48
C ALA A 37 5.03 -8.28 9.83
N GLN A 38 6.26 -8.13 10.35
CA GLN A 38 6.67 -8.59 11.69
C GLN A 38 5.95 -7.80 12.79
N GLU A 39 5.98 -6.47 12.73
CA GLU A 39 5.33 -5.58 13.70
C GLU A 39 3.82 -5.81 13.78
N LYS A 40 3.18 -6.13 12.66
CA LYS A 40 1.74 -6.42 12.57
C LYS A 40 1.42 -7.90 12.81
N GLY A 41 2.41 -8.76 13.02
CA GLY A 41 2.24 -10.18 13.32
C GLY A 41 1.67 -11.00 12.16
N ILE A 42 1.89 -10.59 10.91
CA ILE A 42 1.35 -11.24 9.70
C ILE A 42 2.42 -11.84 8.78
N ALA A 43 3.71 -11.75 9.14
CA ALA A 43 4.81 -12.23 8.30
C ALA A 43 4.70 -13.73 7.93
N GLU A 44 4.15 -14.53 8.84
CA GLU A 44 4.00 -15.98 8.68
C GLU A 44 2.60 -16.39 8.18
N GLU A 45 1.74 -15.42 7.86
CA GLU A 45 0.40 -15.73 7.33
C GLU A 45 0.52 -16.38 5.95
N PRO A 46 -0.18 -17.49 5.67
CA PRO A 46 -0.05 -18.25 4.41
C PRO A 46 -0.28 -17.42 3.14
N ASP A 47 -1.10 -16.38 3.24
CA ASP A 47 -1.44 -15.51 2.12
C ASP A 47 -0.46 -14.33 1.95
N ILE A 48 0.44 -14.11 2.92
CA ILE A 48 1.41 -13.00 2.95
C ILE A 48 2.82 -13.53 2.74
N GLN A 49 3.20 -14.60 3.43
CA GLN A 49 4.54 -15.17 3.41
C GLN A 49 5.06 -15.42 1.98
N PRO A 50 4.30 -16.02 1.03
CA PRO A 50 4.82 -16.24 -0.33
C PRO A 50 5.14 -14.97 -1.11
N LEU A 51 4.40 -13.88 -0.81
CA LEU A 51 4.56 -12.59 -1.46
C LEU A 51 5.71 -11.80 -0.80
N LEU A 52 5.77 -11.85 0.53
CA LEU A 52 6.75 -11.14 1.34
C LEU A 52 8.17 -11.63 1.09
N TYR A 53 8.37 -12.95 1.04
CA TYR A 53 9.65 -13.59 0.75
C TYR A 53 9.90 -13.76 -0.76
N GLU A 54 9.09 -13.13 -1.61
CA GLU A 54 9.24 -13.10 -3.07
C GLU A 54 9.29 -14.49 -3.74
N PHE A 55 8.74 -15.53 -3.11
CA PHE A 55 8.58 -16.85 -3.72
C PHE A 55 7.67 -16.80 -4.96
N ARG A 56 6.81 -15.78 -5.03
CA ARG A 56 5.96 -15.49 -6.18
C ARG A 56 5.95 -13.98 -6.46
N PRO A 57 6.22 -13.52 -7.70
CA PRO A 57 6.06 -12.12 -8.06
C PRO A 57 4.58 -11.71 -8.08
N VAL A 58 4.29 -10.45 -7.77
CA VAL A 58 2.93 -9.91 -7.88
C VAL A 58 2.78 -9.21 -9.24
N PRO A 59 1.94 -9.72 -10.16
CA PRO A 59 1.65 -9.02 -11.39
C PRO A 59 0.81 -7.76 -11.11
N PRO A 60 0.95 -6.68 -11.90
CA PRO A 60 0.18 -5.45 -11.71
C PRO A 60 -1.33 -5.69 -11.62
N GLU A 61 -1.87 -6.61 -12.42
CA GLU A 61 -3.29 -6.99 -12.46
C GLU A 61 -3.82 -7.46 -11.09
N GLU A 62 -3.00 -8.21 -10.36
CA GLU A 62 -3.36 -8.71 -9.03
C GLU A 62 -3.29 -7.57 -7.99
N CYS A 63 -2.30 -6.69 -8.09
CA CYS A 63 -2.23 -5.47 -7.28
C CYS A 63 -3.45 -4.56 -7.52
N TYR A 64 -3.82 -4.31 -8.78
CA TYR A 64 -5.02 -3.56 -9.14
C TYR A 64 -6.29 -4.25 -8.61
N GLY A 65 -6.34 -5.57 -8.68
CA GLY A 65 -7.43 -6.38 -8.11
C GLY A 65 -7.61 -6.15 -6.61
N TRP A 66 -6.53 -6.11 -5.83
CA TRP A 66 -6.59 -5.85 -4.39
C TRP A 66 -7.03 -4.42 -4.07
N VAL A 67 -6.54 -3.44 -4.82
CA VAL A 67 -6.96 -2.04 -4.67
C VAL A 67 -8.45 -1.89 -5.01
N LYS A 68 -8.91 -2.50 -6.10
CA LYS A 68 -10.32 -2.51 -6.48
C LYS A 68 -11.18 -3.25 -5.45
N GLN A 69 -10.71 -4.35 -4.90
CA GLN A 69 -11.42 -5.08 -3.85
C GLN A 69 -11.58 -4.22 -2.57
N TYR A 70 -10.57 -3.40 -2.26
CA TYR A 70 -10.62 -2.50 -1.10
C TYR A 70 -11.55 -1.30 -1.35
N LEU A 71 -11.49 -0.69 -2.53
CA LEU A 71 -12.26 0.51 -2.87
C LEU A 71 -13.67 0.25 -3.39
N GLY A 72 -13.95 -0.98 -3.84
CA GLY A 72 -15.19 -1.35 -4.52
C GLY A 72 -15.24 -0.95 -6.00
N ASP A 73 -16.37 -1.22 -6.66
CA ASP A 73 -16.54 -1.01 -8.11
C ASP A 73 -16.62 0.46 -8.54
N ARG A 74 -16.84 1.39 -7.60
CA ARG A 74 -16.91 2.84 -7.86
C ARG A 74 -16.14 3.59 -6.78
N PRO A 75 -14.80 3.63 -6.87
CA PRO A 75 -13.99 4.36 -5.92
C PRO A 75 -14.40 5.84 -5.91
N THR A 76 -14.70 6.36 -4.73
CA THR A 76 -14.85 7.80 -4.48
C THR A 76 -13.53 8.37 -3.96
N SER A 77 -13.36 9.68 -4.06
CA SER A 77 -12.20 10.37 -3.48
C SER A 77 -12.06 10.08 -1.97
N GLU A 78 -13.19 9.96 -1.25
CA GLU A 78 -13.23 9.57 0.16
C GLU A 78 -12.74 8.12 0.39
N SER A 79 -13.16 7.15 -0.43
CA SER A 79 -12.67 5.77 -0.31
C SER A 79 -11.18 5.67 -0.60
N CYS A 80 -10.67 6.47 -1.56
CA CYS A 80 -9.25 6.55 -1.87
C CYS A 80 -8.48 7.15 -0.68
N GLN A 81 -9.03 8.19 -0.07
CA GLN A 81 -8.48 8.77 1.16
C GLN A 81 -8.42 7.76 2.30
N GLN A 82 -9.47 6.99 2.53
CA GLN A 82 -9.50 5.96 3.57
C GLN A 82 -8.47 4.85 3.32
N LEU A 83 -8.22 4.48 2.06
CA LEU A 83 -7.17 3.51 1.72
C LEU A 83 -5.78 4.09 2.01
N LEU A 84 -5.54 5.34 1.62
CA LEU A 84 -4.28 6.01 1.91
C LEU A 84 -4.06 6.14 3.41
N GLU A 85 -5.09 6.51 4.15
CA GLU A 85 -5.04 6.61 5.61
C GLU A 85 -4.77 5.26 6.28
N ALA A 86 -5.41 4.19 5.78
CA ALA A 86 -5.15 2.86 6.28
C ALA A 86 -3.73 2.37 5.96
N ILE A 87 -3.18 2.72 4.80
CA ILE A 87 -1.79 2.41 4.42
C ILE A 87 -0.82 3.25 5.26
N SER A 88 -1.07 4.53 5.44
CA SER A 88 -0.27 5.40 6.29
C SER A 88 -0.29 4.90 7.73
N GLY A 89 -1.44 4.54 8.30
CA GLY A 89 -1.54 3.96 9.64
C GLY A 89 -0.94 2.55 9.75
N LEU A 90 -0.79 1.84 8.63
CA LEU A 90 -0.03 0.59 8.57
C LEU A 90 1.48 0.86 8.67
N ILE A 91 1.96 1.84 7.90
CA ILE A 91 3.34 2.34 7.82
C ILE A 91 3.76 3.04 9.12
N TYR A 92 2.82 3.69 9.81
CA TYR A 92 3.05 4.55 10.96
C TYR A 92 2.14 4.23 12.12
N SER A 93 2.73 3.86 13.24
CA SER A 93 2.00 3.64 14.49
C SER A 93 1.86 4.89 15.36
N ASP A 94 2.59 5.97 15.10
CA ASP A 94 2.80 7.06 16.07
C ASP A 94 2.31 8.47 15.64
N GLY A 95 1.41 8.55 14.65
CA GLY A 95 0.60 9.77 14.42
C GLY A 95 1.20 10.88 13.53
N GLU A 96 2.35 10.69 12.89
CA GLU A 96 2.93 11.66 11.91
C GLU A 96 2.16 11.76 10.57
N VAL A 97 1.08 11.01 10.47
CA VAL A 97 0.36 10.64 9.25
C VAL A 97 -0.32 11.82 8.53
N ALA A 98 -0.87 12.77 9.28
CA ALA A 98 -1.82 13.76 8.74
C ALA A 98 -1.25 14.74 7.70
N THR A 99 0.07 15.06 7.73
CA THR A 99 0.63 16.12 6.87
C THR A 99 0.97 15.63 5.47
N GLU A 100 1.48 14.40 5.36
CA GLU A 100 1.87 13.83 4.06
C GLU A 100 0.65 13.32 3.28
N GLU A 101 -0.40 12.87 3.98
CA GLU A 101 -1.69 12.52 3.38
C GLU A 101 -2.35 13.71 2.69
N ALA A 102 -2.38 14.88 3.34
CA ALA A 102 -2.99 16.07 2.76
C ALA A 102 -2.33 16.50 1.44
N LYS A 103 -1.00 16.41 1.35
CA LYS A 103 -0.26 16.71 0.11
C LYS A 103 -0.55 15.69 -0.98
N LEU A 104 -0.55 14.42 -0.63
CA LEU A 104 -0.76 13.33 -1.57
C LEU A 104 -2.21 13.31 -2.09
N LEU A 105 -3.18 13.63 -1.24
CA LEU A 105 -4.58 13.82 -1.63
C LEU A 105 -4.73 14.99 -2.60
N ALA A 106 -4.03 16.10 -2.36
CA ALA A 106 -4.01 17.21 -3.30
C ALA A 106 -3.41 16.79 -4.67
N GLU A 107 -2.35 15.97 -4.67
CA GLU A 107 -1.80 15.39 -5.90
C GLU A 107 -2.82 14.46 -6.60
N LEU A 108 -3.52 13.60 -5.85
CA LEU A 108 -4.54 12.70 -6.38
C LEU A 108 -5.77 13.42 -6.94
N GLN A 109 -6.30 14.42 -6.24
CA GLN A 109 -7.45 15.21 -6.70
C GLN A 109 -7.11 15.96 -8.01
N ASN A 110 -5.86 16.40 -8.16
CA ASN A 110 -5.38 16.96 -9.41
C ASN A 110 -5.27 15.92 -10.55
N MET A 111 -5.03 14.65 -10.24
CA MET A 111 -4.99 13.54 -11.22
C MET A 111 -6.39 12.98 -11.56
N GLU A 112 -7.32 12.96 -10.59
CA GLU A 112 -8.71 12.50 -10.77
C GLU A 112 -9.53 13.39 -11.71
N ALA A 113 -9.17 14.68 -11.82
CA ALA A 113 -9.87 15.64 -12.68
C ALA A 113 -9.78 15.34 -14.20
N GLY A 114 -9.11 14.24 -14.61
CA GLY A 114 -8.87 13.94 -16.02
C GLY A 114 -9.00 12.49 -16.51
N ASN A 115 -9.37 11.46 -15.71
CA ASN A 115 -9.34 10.08 -16.27
C ASN A 115 -10.16 8.97 -15.54
N GLU A 116 -10.53 7.93 -16.30
CA GLU A 116 -11.23 6.68 -15.88
C GLU A 116 -10.37 5.72 -15.00
N ASN A 117 -9.16 6.13 -14.58
CA ASN A 117 -8.14 5.24 -14.01
C ASN A 117 -7.80 5.56 -12.54
N THR A 118 -8.81 5.74 -11.68
CA THR A 118 -8.64 6.04 -10.24
C THR A 118 -7.68 5.08 -9.53
N SER A 119 -7.72 3.78 -9.86
CA SER A 119 -6.82 2.77 -9.26
C SER A 119 -5.33 3.04 -9.55
N ASN A 120 -4.99 3.52 -10.75
CA ASN A 120 -3.60 3.85 -11.11
C ASN A 120 -3.11 5.07 -10.36
N SER A 121 -3.98 6.09 -10.21
CA SER A 121 -3.66 7.29 -9.45
C SER A 121 -3.38 6.92 -7.99
N VAL A 122 -4.27 6.15 -7.37
CA VAL A 122 -4.12 5.67 -5.98
C VAL A 122 -2.85 4.87 -5.79
N ILE A 123 -2.53 3.95 -6.69
CA ILE A 123 -1.29 3.17 -6.62
C ILE A 123 -0.04 4.04 -6.75
N SER A 124 -0.06 5.02 -7.64
CA SER A 124 1.04 5.98 -7.78
C SER A 124 1.23 6.80 -6.50
N ALA A 125 0.12 7.16 -5.84
CA ALA A 125 0.14 7.85 -4.56
C ALA A 125 0.69 6.97 -3.43
N ILE A 126 0.26 5.70 -3.33
CA ILE A 126 0.81 4.72 -2.38
C ILE A 126 2.31 4.56 -2.59
N ARG A 127 2.74 4.45 -3.85
CA ARG A 127 4.16 4.35 -4.22
C ARG A 127 4.95 5.57 -3.80
N ASN A 128 4.43 6.78 -4.04
CA ASN A 128 5.09 8.02 -3.63
C ASN A 128 5.24 8.12 -2.11
N LEU A 129 4.19 7.78 -1.34
CA LEU A 129 4.29 7.69 0.12
C LEU A 129 5.40 6.71 0.50
N TYR A 130 5.31 5.49 -0.01
CA TYR A 130 6.23 4.42 0.28
C TYR A 130 7.70 4.78 0.00
N GLN A 131 7.99 5.34 -1.17
CA GLN A 131 9.34 5.77 -1.55
C GLN A 131 9.86 6.93 -0.68
N ARG A 132 9.01 7.90 -0.31
CA ARG A 132 9.38 8.97 0.62
C ARG A 132 9.74 8.42 2.01
N TRP A 133 9.11 7.33 2.44
CA TRP A 133 9.42 6.67 3.71
C TRP A 133 10.73 5.91 3.68
N VAL A 134 10.92 5.10 2.65
CA VAL A 134 12.17 4.39 2.44
C VAL A 134 13.35 5.36 2.42
N ALA A 135 13.21 6.51 1.75
CA ALA A 135 14.23 7.55 1.69
C ALA A 135 14.47 8.32 3.01
N LYS A 136 13.57 8.25 4.00
CA LYS A 136 13.75 8.88 5.34
C LYS A 136 14.39 7.96 6.37
N LEU A 137 14.52 6.66 6.06
CA LEU A 137 15.12 5.66 6.93
C LEU A 137 16.65 5.61 6.80
N ASP A 138 17.21 6.34 5.84
CA ASP A 138 18.65 6.50 5.54
C ASP A 138 19.11 7.91 5.99
#